data_AF-A0A2A5ABU1-F1
#
_entry.id   AF-A0A2A5ABU1-F1
#
_cell.length_a   1.000
_cell.length_b   1.000
_cell.length_c   1.000
_cell.angle_alpha   90.00
_cell.angle_beta   90.00
_cell.angle_gamma   90.00
#
_symmetry.space_group_name_H-M   'P 1'
#
loop_
_entity.id
_entity.type
_entity.pdbx_description
1 polymer ?
#
loop_
_entity_poly.entity_id
_entity_poly.type
_entity_poly.pdbx_seq_one_letter_code
_entity_poly.pdbx_strand_id
1 'polypeptide(L)'
;MAKKNAFYAQSGGVTSVINATACGLIETARQHKSVIGKVYAGHNGIVGALREELIDTSKETKKSIAALRHTPSGAFGSCRYKLKSLEENKAEYQRLIEVFKAHNIGYFFYNGGGDSQDTS
;
A
#
# COMPACT_ATOMS: atom_id res chain seq x y z
N MET A 1 -23.20 -4.79 2.08
CA MET A 1 -22.27 -3.65 2.03
C MET A 1 -21.33 -3.82 0.85
N ALA A 2 -20.87 -2.73 0.23
CA ALA A 2 -19.84 -2.82 -0.81
C ALA A 2 -18.53 -3.36 -0.21
N LYS A 3 -17.88 -4.31 -0.90
CA LYS A 3 -16.58 -4.86 -0.49
C LYS A 3 -15.54 -3.76 -0.34
N LYS A 4 -14.69 -3.86 0.68
CA LYS A 4 -13.65 -2.87 0.96
C LYS A 4 -12.45 -3.07 0.03
N ASN A 5 -11.88 -1.98 -0.43
CA ASN A 5 -10.63 -1.96 -1.15
C ASN A 5 -9.45 -2.09 -0.16
N ALA A 6 -8.29 -2.46 -0.67
CA ALA A 6 -7.05 -2.53 0.09
C ALA A 6 -6.09 -1.43 -0.34
N PHE A 7 -5.31 -0.94 0.61
CA PHE A 7 -4.14 -0.11 0.37
C PHE A 7 -2.88 -0.91 0.69
N TYR A 8 -1.88 -0.80 -0.18
CA TYR A 8 -0.55 -1.35 0.00
C TYR A 8 0.50 -0.24 -0.13
N ALA A 9 1.50 -0.21 0.74
CA ALA A 9 2.63 0.70 0.57
C ALA A 9 3.95 0.05 1.03
N GLN A 10 5.03 0.45 0.36
CA GLN A 10 6.40 0.12 0.72
C GLN A 10 6.97 1.25 1.57
N SER A 11 7.72 0.89 2.61
CA SER A 11 8.25 1.84 3.58
C SER A 11 9.70 1.53 3.91
N GLY A 12 10.49 2.58 4.11
CA GLY A 12 11.90 2.50 4.42
C GLY A 12 12.78 2.13 3.23
N GLY A 13 13.93 1.54 3.52
CA GLY A 13 14.87 1.06 2.50
C GLY A 13 14.30 -0.14 1.74
N VAL A 14 14.27 -0.06 0.41
CA VAL A 14 13.85 -1.16 -0.45
C VAL A 14 14.86 -2.31 -0.42
N THR A 15 14.39 -3.53 -0.68
CA THR A 15 15.22 -4.74 -0.73
C THR A 15 15.19 -5.36 -2.13
N SER A 16 16.03 -6.38 -2.36
CA SER A 16 16.01 -7.15 -3.61
C SER A 16 14.73 -7.99 -3.79
N VAL A 17 13.93 -8.18 -2.74
CA VAL A 17 12.78 -9.10 -2.73
C VAL A 17 11.46 -8.46 -2.27
N ILE A 18 11.43 -7.17 -1.92
CA ILE A 18 10.22 -6.51 -1.40
C ILE A 18 9.03 -6.57 -2.38
N ASN A 19 9.31 -6.58 -3.69
CA ASN A 19 8.30 -6.73 -4.73
C ASN A 19 7.71 -8.15 -4.81
N ALA A 20 8.40 -9.18 -4.31
CA ALA A 20 7.83 -10.52 -4.21
C ALA A 20 6.67 -10.57 -3.19
N THR A 21 6.80 -9.84 -2.07
CA THR A 21 5.69 -9.65 -1.12
C THR A 21 4.54 -8.87 -1.77
N ALA A 22 4.84 -7.81 -2.52
CA ALA A 22 3.83 -7.05 -3.26
C ALA A 22 3.07 -7.93 -4.27
N CYS A 23 3.79 -8.76 -5.03
CA CYS A 23 3.25 -9.75 -5.95
C CYS A 23 2.28 -10.69 -5.22
N GLY A 24 2.74 -11.32 -4.12
CA GLY A 24 1.93 -12.27 -3.36
C GLY A 24 0.64 -11.64 -2.85
N LEU A 25 0.69 -10.42 -2.33
CA LEU A 25 -0.48 -9.69 -1.85
C LEU A 25 -1.47 -9.40 -2.98
N ILE A 26 -1.00 -8.81 -4.09
CA ILE A 26 -1.85 -8.39 -5.20
C ILE A 26 -2.49 -9.62 -5.89
N GLU A 27 -1.72 -10.68 -6.11
CA GLU A 27 -2.23 -11.93 -6.70
C GLU A 27 -3.28 -12.59 -5.80
N THR A 28 -3.01 -12.68 -4.48
CA THR A 28 -3.95 -13.25 -3.51
C THR A 28 -5.23 -12.42 -3.45
N ALA A 29 -5.14 -11.09 -3.34
CA ALA A 29 -6.32 -10.23 -3.35
C ALA A 29 -7.15 -10.40 -4.65
N ARG A 30 -6.49 -10.57 -5.80
CA ARG A 30 -7.14 -10.87 -7.08
C ARG A 30 -7.81 -12.24 -7.14
N GLN A 31 -7.40 -13.20 -6.32
CA GLN A 31 -8.06 -14.52 -6.18
C GLN A 31 -9.27 -14.43 -5.25
N HIS A 32 -9.22 -13.57 -4.22
CA HIS A 32 -10.27 -13.40 -3.22
C HIS A 32 -11.18 -12.18 -3.48
N LYS A 33 -11.64 -11.99 -4.73
CA LYS A 33 -12.47 -10.83 -5.14
C LYS A 33 -13.83 -10.74 -4.46
N SER A 34 -14.30 -11.82 -3.83
CA SER A 34 -15.50 -11.84 -3.01
C SER A 34 -15.31 -11.13 -1.67
N VAL A 35 -14.06 -11.03 -1.19
CA VAL A 35 -13.69 -10.42 0.10
C VAL A 35 -13.07 -9.05 -0.11
N ILE A 36 -12.05 -8.95 -0.97
CA ILE A 36 -11.30 -7.72 -1.23
C ILE A 36 -11.70 -7.13 -2.59
N GLY A 37 -11.89 -5.81 -2.62
CA GLY A 37 -12.14 -5.04 -3.84
C GLY A 37 -10.86 -4.85 -4.67
N LYS A 38 -10.56 -3.60 -5.01
CA LYS A 38 -9.30 -3.21 -5.66
C LYS A 38 -8.17 -3.16 -4.64
N VAL A 39 -6.94 -3.34 -5.12
CA VAL A 39 -5.72 -3.01 -4.36
C VAL A 39 -5.14 -1.74 -4.94
N TYR A 40 -5.08 -0.69 -4.13
CA TYR A 40 -4.37 0.54 -4.42
C TYR A 40 -2.98 0.49 -3.81
N ALA A 41 -1.96 0.91 -4.54
CA ALA A 41 -0.62 1.11 -4.00
C ALA A 41 -0.35 2.61 -3.76
N GLY A 42 0.32 2.96 -2.66
CA GLY A 42 0.77 4.33 -2.42
C GLY A 42 2.01 4.65 -3.25
N HIS A 43 1.94 5.68 -4.09
CA HIS A 43 3.11 6.16 -4.83
C HIS A 43 4.14 6.74 -3.84
N ASN A 44 5.35 6.19 -3.82
CA ASN A 44 6.39 6.54 -2.85
C ASN A 44 5.97 6.33 -1.38
N GLY A 45 5.28 5.22 -1.10
CA GLY A 45 4.95 4.81 0.26
C GLY A 45 3.76 5.55 0.88
N ILE A 46 3.80 5.79 2.19
CA ILE A 46 2.69 6.43 2.93
C ILE A 46 2.45 7.88 2.52
N VAL A 47 3.48 8.57 2.02
CA VAL A 47 3.36 9.94 1.50
C VAL A 47 2.41 9.98 0.31
N GLY A 48 2.37 8.94 -0.52
CA GLY A 48 1.40 8.82 -1.60
C GLY A 48 -0.04 8.80 -1.09
N ALA A 49 -0.31 8.15 0.04
CA ALA A 49 -1.64 8.21 0.64
C ALA A 49 -1.98 9.62 1.17
N LEU A 50 -1.04 10.29 1.85
CA LEU A 50 -1.26 11.66 2.35
C LEU A 50 -1.56 12.65 1.22
N ARG A 51 -0.89 12.49 0.07
CA ARG A 51 -1.06 13.31 -1.13
C ARG A 51 -2.15 12.81 -2.08
N GLU A 52 -2.79 11.68 -1.75
CA GLU A 52 -3.80 11.01 -2.60
C GLU A 52 -3.25 10.58 -3.99
N GLU A 53 -1.96 10.31 -4.06
CA GLU A 53 -1.26 9.74 -5.22
C GLU A 53 -1.34 8.21 -5.16
N LEU A 54 -2.51 7.66 -5.50
CA LEU A 54 -2.81 6.23 -5.46
C LEU A 54 -2.66 5.56 -6.84
N ILE A 55 -1.99 4.41 -6.87
CA ILE A 55 -1.82 3.57 -8.05
C ILE A 55 -2.90 2.47 -8.02
N ASP A 56 -3.82 2.48 -8.99
CA ASP A 56 -4.79 1.39 -9.17
C ASP A 56 -4.10 0.18 -9.83
N THR A 57 -3.68 -0.79 -9.01
CA THR A 57 -2.99 -1.99 -9.49
C THR A 57 -3.90 -2.88 -10.37
N SER A 58 -5.21 -2.65 -10.43
CA SER A 58 -6.10 -3.40 -11.32
C SER A 58 -5.89 -3.06 -12.80
N LYS A 59 -5.23 -1.93 -13.09
CA LYS A 59 -4.81 -1.53 -14.44
C LYS A 59 -3.59 -2.32 -14.94
N GLU A 60 -2.85 -2.97 -14.05
CA GLU A 60 -1.67 -3.77 -14.39
C GLU A 60 -2.04 -5.16 -14.88
N THR A 61 -1.34 -5.63 -15.91
CA THR A 61 -1.55 -6.98 -16.45
C THR A 61 -1.15 -8.06 -15.43
N LYS A 62 -1.68 -9.28 -15.58
CA LYS A 62 -1.23 -10.43 -14.77
C LYS A 62 0.28 -10.67 -14.91
N LYS A 63 0.82 -10.50 -16.13
CA LYS A 63 2.24 -10.66 -16.42
C LYS A 63 3.10 -9.60 -15.72
N SER A 64 2.66 -8.33 -15.72
CA SER A 64 3.34 -7.23 -15.02
C SER A 64 3.40 -7.50 -13.52
N ILE A 65 2.29 -7.92 -12.91
CA ILE A 65 2.25 -8.26 -11.48
C ILE A 65 3.15 -9.48 -11.18
N ALA A 66 3.10 -10.54 -11.98
CA ALA A 66 3.95 -11.72 -11.77
C ALA A 66 5.45 -11.38 -11.89
N ALA A 67 5.83 -10.45 -12.76
CA ALA A 67 7.22 -10.01 -12.92
C ALA A 67 7.80 -9.33 -11.67
N LEU A 68 6.95 -8.78 -10.79
CA LEU A 68 7.38 -8.22 -9.50
C LEU A 68 8.16 -9.22 -8.64
N ARG A 69 7.85 -10.52 -8.76
CA ARG A 69 8.57 -11.60 -8.07
C ARG A 69 10.08 -11.62 -8.35
N HIS A 70 10.49 -11.12 -9.52
CA HIS A 70 11.87 -11.12 -9.99
C HIS A 70 12.44 -9.71 -10.19
N THR A 71 11.74 -8.68 -9.70
CA THR A 71 12.14 -7.27 -9.87
C THR A 71 12.66 -6.72 -8.53
N PRO A 72 13.93 -6.29 -8.43
CA PRO A 72 14.46 -5.72 -7.20
C PRO A 72 13.93 -4.29 -6.96
N SER A 73 14.29 -3.69 -5.82
CA SER A 73 13.86 -2.35 -5.40
C SER A 73 12.36 -2.26 -5.14
N GLY A 74 11.80 -1.05 -4.99
CA GLY A 74 10.37 -0.84 -4.76
C GLY A 74 9.64 -0.43 -6.03
N ALA A 75 8.82 -1.32 -6.60
CA ALA A 75 8.10 -1.08 -7.86
C ALA A 75 7.07 0.06 -7.78
N PHE A 76 6.63 0.42 -6.57
CA PHE A 76 5.70 1.54 -6.33
C PHE A 76 6.39 2.77 -5.71
N GLY A 77 7.72 2.70 -5.56
CA GLY A 77 8.47 3.65 -4.74
C GLY A 77 8.28 3.40 -3.24
N SER A 78 9.19 3.97 -2.45
CA SER A 78 9.17 3.93 -0.99
C SER A 78 9.59 5.29 -0.44
N CYS A 79 9.33 5.53 0.83
CA CYS A 79 9.81 6.72 1.54
C CYS A 79 10.34 6.34 2.93
N ARG A 80 11.19 7.21 3.49
CA ARG A 80 11.61 7.15 4.91
C ARG A 80 10.75 8.07 5.80
N TYR A 81 9.54 8.40 5.35
CA TYR A 81 8.64 9.23 6.12
C TYR A 81 8.11 8.44 7.30
N LYS A 82 8.48 8.87 8.51
CA LYS A 82 7.94 8.33 9.75
C LYS A 82 6.72 9.17 10.13
N LEU A 83 5.54 8.54 10.18
CA LEU A 83 4.39 9.18 10.79
C LEU A 83 4.73 9.44 12.26
N LYS A 84 4.46 10.66 12.71
CA LYS A 84 4.55 10.97 14.14
C LYS A 84 3.43 10.23 14.87
N SER A 85 3.52 10.16 16.20
CA SER A 85 2.42 9.57 16.97
C SER A 85 1.11 10.34 16.73
N LEU A 86 -0.03 9.70 16.97
CA LEU A 86 -1.34 10.33 16.83
C LEU A 86 -1.46 11.61 17.68
N GLU A 87 -0.77 11.64 18.81
CA GLU A 87 -0.78 12.72 19.79
C GLU A 87 0.04 13.91 19.30
N GLU A 88 1.13 13.62 18.59
CA GLU A 88 2.02 14.62 17.98
C GLU A 88 1.47 15.15 16.65
N ASN A 89 0.74 14.35 15.88
CA ASN A 89 0.25 14.75 14.56
C ASN A 89 -1.06 14.08 14.12
N LYS A 90 -2.15 14.43 14.80
CA LYS A 90 -3.50 13.98 14.46
C LYS A 90 -3.94 14.30 13.03
N ALA A 91 -3.40 15.38 12.43
CA ALA A 91 -3.79 15.82 11.09
C ALA A 91 -3.42 14.80 10.00
N GLU A 92 -2.28 14.12 10.12
CA GLU A 92 -1.85 13.11 9.15
C GLU A 92 -2.76 11.87 9.18
N TYR A 93 -3.09 11.37 10.37
CA TYR A 93 -4.01 10.26 10.52
C TYR A 93 -5.41 10.61 10.01
N GLN A 94 -5.89 11.82 10.31
CA GLN A 94 -7.16 12.30 9.79
C GLN A 94 -7.16 12.35 8.25
N ARG A 95 -6.07 12.86 7.64
CA ARG A 95 -5.90 12.87 6.18
C ARG A 95 -5.88 11.47 5.59
N LEU A 96 -5.17 10.51 6.20
CA LEU A 96 -5.16 9.12 5.76
C LEU A 96 -6.56 8.50 5.82
N ILE A 97 -7.30 8.73 6.92
CA ILE A 97 -8.68 8.25 7.07
C ILE A 97 -9.60 8.84 6.01
N GLU A 98 -9.46 10.13 5.69
CA GLU A 98 -10.24 10.79 4.63
C GLU A 98 -10.00 10.16 3.27
N VAL A 99 -8.72 9.98 2.89
CA VAL A 99 -8.34 9.32 1.64
C VAL A 99 -8.86 7.89 1.62
N PHE A 100 -8.67 7.11 2.69
CA PHE A 100 -9.17 5.73 2.73
C PHE A 100 -10.70 5.66 2.64
N LYS A 101 -11.43 6.57 3.27
CA LYS A 101 -12.90 6.65 3.13
C LYS A 101 -13.30 6.99 1.70
N ALA A 102 -12.66 7.98 1.08
CA ALA A 102 -12.96 8.41 -0.30
C ALA A 102 -12.76 7.29 -1.32
N HIS A 103 -11.76 6.43 -1.10
CA HIS A 103 -11.45 5.29 -1.97
C HIS A 103 -12.06 3.97 -1.50
N ASN A 104 -12.96 3.99 -0.50
CA ASN A 104 -13.58 2.82 0.13
C ASN A 104 -12.57 1.74 0.58
N ILE A 105 -11.41 2.17 1.06
CA ILE A 105 -10.34 1.34 1.59
C ILE A 105 -10.68 0.95 3.03
N GLY A 106 -10.55 -0.34 3.34
CA GLY A 106 -10.73 -0.89 4.69
C GLY A 106 -9.64 -1.88 5.11
N TYR A 107 -8.69 -2.17 4.22
CA TYR A 107 -7.50 -2.97 4.51
C TYR A 107 -6.26 -2.12 4.29
N PHE A 108 -5.35 -2.12 5.26
CA PHE A 108 -4.08 -1.41 5.19
C PHE A 108 -2.95 -2.42 5.33
N PHE A 109 -2.12 -2.53 4.29
CA PHE A 109 -0.97 -3.43 4.25
C PHE A 109 0.31 -2.62 4.10
N TYR A 110 1.12 -2.59 5.15
CA TYR A 110 2.31 -1.75 5.19
C TYR A 110 3.57 -2.61 5.25
N ASN A 111 4.37 -2.54 4.19
CA ASN A 111 5.51 -3.43 3.97
C ASN A 111 6.81 -2.66 4.15
N GLY A 112 7.42 -2.80 5.34
CA GLY A 112 8.64 -2.14 5.74
C GLY A 112 9.23 -2.74 7.02
N GLY A 113 10.17 -2.02 7.64
CA GLY A 113 10.83 -2.42 8.90
C GLY A 113 10.08 -1.97 10.17
N GLY A 114 10.78 -1.92 11.31
CA GLY A 114 10.19 -1.62 12.63
C GLY A 114 9.36 -0.34 12.70
N ASP A 115 9.83 0.78 12.12
CA ASP A 115 9.05 2.03 12.09
C ASP A 115 7.71 1.90 11.32
N SER A 116 7.62 0.93 10.41
CA SER A 116 6.39 0.63 9.68
C SER A 116 5.41 -0.17 10.56
N GLN A 117 5.92 -0.99 11.46
CA GLN A 117 5.11 -1.75 12.41
C GLN A 117 4.42 -0.82 13.42
N ASP A 118 5.09 0.24 13.89
CA ASP A 118 4.49 1.23 14.80
C ASP A 118 3.37 2.04 14.15
N THR A 119 3.32 2.05 12.81
CA THR A 119 2.31 2.77 12.02
C THR A 119 1.06 1.93 11.73
N SER A 120 1.20 0.60 11.68
CA SER A 120 0.19 -0.34 11.16
C SER A 120 -0.83 -0.81 12.19
#